data_AF-A0A515A3D5-F1
#
_entry.id   AF-A0A515A3D5-F1
#
_cell.length_a   1.000
_cell.length_b   1.000
_cell.length_c   1.000
_cell.angle_alpha   90.00
_cell.angle_beta   90.00
_cell.angle_gamma   90.00
#
_symmetry.space_group_name_H-M   'P 1'
#
loop_
_entity.id
_entity.type
_entity.pdbx_description
1 polymer ?
#
loop_
_entity_poly.entity_id
_entity_poly.type
_entity_poly.pdbx_seq_one_letter_code
_entity_poly.pdbx_strand_id
1 'polypeptide(L)'
;MTNHLSGDDLSSSDDFNPEQVVTEWTEAVANLYTNYRELSAYIHQATDPDQLTEAGAMYLGQCPVNQLVDLVSAMQATLEELFLDVSQGDKAQKQTTKEQYRKLAHHTLRINQLNNQAQSRLHLLSLSSS
;
A
#
# COMPACT_ATOMS: atom_id res chain seq x y z
N MET A 1 51.19 7.49 34.48
CA MET A 1 51.50 7.37 33.03
C MET A 1 50.22 6.96 32.34
N THR A 2 49.64 7.91 31.63
CA THR A 2 48.49 7.77 30.75
C THR A 2 48.83 6.90 29.56
N ASN A 3 47.95 5.97 29.19
CA ASN A 3 47.75 5.60 27.79
C ASN A 3 46.25 5.42 27.53
N HIS A 4 45.73 6.47 26.92
CA HIS A 4 44.53 6.54 26.10
C HIS A 4 44.85 5.88 24.74
N LEU A 5 43.86 5.22 24.14
CA LEU A 5 43.57 5.02 22.71
C LEU A 5 42.55 3.87 22.63
N SER A 6 41.26 4.21 22.54
CA SER A 6 40.52 4.29 21.27
C SER A 6 40.31 2.91 20.67
N GLY A 7 39.24 2.26 21.14
CA GLY A 7 38.58 1.17 20.42
C GLY A 7 37.33 1.75 19.79
N ASP A 8 37.30 1.74 18.46
CA ASP A 8 36.25 2.24 17.60
C ASP A 8 34.88 1.65 17.97
N ASP A 9 34.04 2.45 18.63
CA ASP A 9 32.61 2.15 18.70
C ASP A 9 31.96 2.77 17.46
N LEU A 10 32.10 2.05 16.34
CA LEU A 10 31.26 2.21 15.15
C LEU A 10 29.83 1.76 15.49
N SER A 11 29.19 2.44 16.44
CA SER A 11 27.76 2.36 16.65
C SER A 11 27.12 3.08 15.48
N SER A 12 26.90 2.33 14.41
CA SER A 12 26.06 2.65 13.27
C SER A 12 24.83 3.42 13.75
N SER A 13 24.91 4.75 13.64
CA SER A 13 23.75 5.63 13.68
C SER A 13 22.99 5.32 12.41
N ASP A 14 22.20 4.26 12.48
CA ASP A 14 21.01 4.02 11.67
C ASP A 14 20.22 5.33 11.71
N ASP A 15 20.50 6.19 10.72
CA ASP A 15 20.04 7.58 10.62
C ASP A 15 18.56 7.54 10.30
N PHE A 16 17.80 7.23 11.34
CA PHE A 16 16.37 7.04 11.30
C PHE A 16 15.73 8.40 10.96
N ASN A 17 15.30 8.55 9.71
CA ASN A 17 14.69 9.77 9.21
C ASN A 17 13.14 9.65 9.21
N PRO A 18 12.45 10.17 10.24
CA PRO A 18 10.99 10.10 10.32
C PRO A 18 10.30 10.91 9.22
N GLU A 19 10.92 11.99 8.75
CA GLU A 19 10.35 12.85 7.70
C GLU A 19 10.26 12.08 6.39
N GLN A 20 11.32 11.35 6.03
CA GLN A 20 11.32 10.47 4.87
C GLN A 20 10.22 9.39 4.96
N VAL A 21 10.08 8.74 6.12
CA VAL A 21 9.05 7.69 6.31
C VAL A 21 7.64 8.27 6.10
N VAL A 22 7.37 9.48 6.58
CA VAL A 22 6.07 10.15 6.40
C VAL A 22 5.86 10.57 4.94
N THR A 23 6.88 11.10 4.27
CA THR A 23 6.80 11.47 2.85
C THR A 23 6.49 10.25 1.99
N GLU A 24 7.26 9.17 2.13
CA GLU A 24 7.06 7.91 1.38
C GLU A 24 5.68 7.31 1.65
N TRP A 25 5.23 7.35 2.91
CA TRP A 25 3.90 6.91 3.29
C TRP A 25 2.80 7.73 2.61
N THR A 26 2.90 9.06 2.63
CA THR A 26 1.88 9.95 2.06
C THR A 26 1.76 9.75 0.54
N GLU A 27 2.89 9.61 -0.15
CA GLU A 27 2.93 9.29 -1.58
C GLU A 27 2.30 7.91 -1.87
N ALA A 28 2.68 6.89 -1.10
CA ALA A 28 2.16 5.54 -1.26
C ALA A 28 0.63 5.49 -1.11
N VAL A 29 0.07 6.19 -0.10
CA VAL A 29 -1.37 6.28 0.13
C VAL A 29 -2.09 7.05 -0.99
N ALA A 30 -1.51 8.15 -1.48
CA ALA A 30 -2.09 8.91 -2.59
C ALA A 30 -2.19 8.06 -3.87
N ASN A 31 -1.13 7.30 -4.16
CA ASN A 31 -1.11 6.35 -5.27
C ASN A 31 -2.13 5.22 -5.06
N LEU A 32 -2.25 4.71 -3.84
CA LEU A 32 -3.22 3.66 -3.49
C LEU A 32 -4.65 4.12 -3.73
N TYR A 33 -4.99 5.33 -3.29
CA TYR A 33 -6.33 5.88 -3.51
C TYR A 33 -6.65 6.07 -4.99
N THR A 34 -5.68 6.56 -5.77
CA THR A 34 -5.83 6.74 -7.22
C THR A 34 -6.09 5.41 -7.91
N ASN A 35 -5.23 4.41 -7.66
CA ASN A 35 -5.34 3.07 -8.20
C ASN A 35 -6.65 2.38 -7.78
N TYR A 36 -7.06 2.53 -6.52
CA TYR A 36 -8.30 1.98 -5.98
C TYR A 36 -9.51 2.52 -6.73
N ARG A 37 -9.57 3.84 -6.92
CA ARG A 37 -10.67 4.51 -7.61
C ARG A 37 -10.79 4.05 -9.06
N GLU A 38 -9.68 3.95 -9.77
CA GLU A 38 -9.67 3.52 -11.18
C GLU A 38 -10.10 2.06 -11.32
N LEU A 39 -9.53 1.15 -10.52
CA LEU A 39 -9.94 -0.25 -10.53
C LEU A 39 -11.41 -0.44 -10.16
N SER A 40 -11.89 0.28 -9.15
CA SER A 40 -13.31 0.24 -8.75
C SER A 40 -14.23 0.70 -9.87
N ALA A 41 -13.84 1.74 -10.62
CA ALA A 41 -14.61 2.21 -11.76
C ALA A 41 -14.71 1.14 -12.87
N TYR A 42 -13.60 0.46 -13.19
CA TYR A 42 -13.60 -0.65 -14.15
C TYR A 42 -14.49 -1.80 -13.69
N ILE A 43 -14.38 -2.20 -12.42
CA ILE A 43 -15.20 -3.27 -11.85
C ILE A 43 -16.68 -2.89 -11.93
N HIS A 44 -17.05 -1.68 -11.52
CA HIS A 44 -18.43 -1.22 -11.57
C HIS A 44 -19.01 -1.24 -12.99
N GLN A 45 -18.25 -0.78 -13.98
CA GLN A 45 -18.66 -0.82 -15.39
C GLN A 45 -18.87 -2.26 -15.89
N ALA A 46 -18.05 -3.21 -15.46
CA ALA A 46 -18.15 -4.61 -15.87
C ALA A 46 -19.32 -5.36 -15.22
N THR A 47 -19.72 -4.92 -14.04
CA THR A 47 -20.82 -5.50 -13.28
C THR A 47 -22.17 -4.83 -13.56
N ASP A 48 -22.21 -3.84 -14.46
CA ASP A 48 -23.44 -3.13 -14.79
C ASP A 48 -24.45 -4.07 -15.47
N PRO A 49 -25.61 -4.34 -14.83
CA PRO A 49 -26.61 -5.29 -15.32
C PRO A 49 -27.16 -4.93 -16.71
N ASP A 50 -27.13 -3.65 -17.10
CA ASP A 50 -27.62 -3.21 -18.42
C ASP A 50 -26.66 -3.57 -19.57
N GLN A 51 -25.40 -3.93 -19.27
CA GLN A 51 -24.39 -4.34 -20.26
C GLN A 51 -24.09 -5.86 -20.23
N LEU A 52 -24.70 -6.60 -19.30
CA LEU A 52 -24.47 -8.02 -19.08
C LEU A 52 -25.33 -8.87 -20.03
N THR A 53 -24.76 -9.23 -21.19
CA THR A 53 -25.30 -10.35 -22.00
C THR A 53 -24.92 -11.67 -21.34
N GLU A 54 -25.93 -12.50 -21.04
CA GLU A 54 -26.07 -13.87 -20.44
C GLU A 54 -24.87 -14.69 -19.89
N ALA A 55 -23.62 -14.41 -20.24
CA ALA A 55 -22.42 -14.98 -19.61
C ALA A 55 -21.71 -13.87 -18.84
N GLY A 56 -22.09 -13.68 -17.57
CA GLY A 56 -21.58 -12.59 -16.74
C GLY A 56 -20.07 -12.42 -16.85
N ALA A 57 -19.64 -11.21 -17.20
CA ALA A 57 -18.26 -10.93 -17.64
C ALA A 57 -17.24 -11.37 -16.58
N MET A 58 -16.76 -12.60 -16.66
CA MET A 58 -15.74 -13.16 -15.77
C MET A 58 -14.40 -12.43 -15.94
N TYR A 59 -14.24 -11.71 -17.06
CA TYR A 59 -13.02 -11.03 -17.46
C TYR A 59 -13.32 -9.60 -17.92
N LEU A 60 -12.45 -8.68 -17.51
CA LEU A 60 -12.29 -7.34 -18.05
C LEU A 60 -11.00 -7.33 -18.88
N GLY A 61 -11.13 -7.35 -20.21
CA GLY A 61 -9.99 -7.55 -21.08
C GLY A 61 -9.29 -8.88 -20.79
N GLN A 62 -8.01 -8.81 -20.39
CA GLN A 62 -7.22 -9.99 -19.99
C GLN A 62 -7.24 -10.28 -18.47
N CYS A 63 -7.92 -9.46 -17.68
CA CYS A 63 -7.93 -9.60 -16.22
C CYS A 63 -9.24 -10.24 -15.74
N PRO A 64 -9.19 -11.34 -14.98
CA PRO A 64 -10.37 -11.85 -14.29
C PRO A 64 -10.93 -10.82 -13.31
N VAL A 65 -12.24 -10.57 -13.36
CA VAL A 65 -12.90 -9.55 -12.51
C VAL A 65 -12.72 -9.86 -11.02
N ASN A 66 -12.78 -11.14 -10.64
CA ASN A 66 -12.55 -11.58 -9.26
C ASN A 66 -11.15 -11.19 -8.75
N GLN A 67 -10.11 -11.27 -9.58
CA GLN A 67 -8.77 -10.84 -9.17
C GLN A 67 -8.69 -9.33 -8.94
N LEU A 68 -9.46 -8.54 -9.68
CA LEU A 68 -9.53 -7.09 -9.48
C LEU A 68 -10.30 -6.77 -8.19
N VAL A 69 -11.39 -7.48 -7.92
CA VAL A 69 -12.16 -7.36 -6.65
C VAL A 69 -11.30 -7.75 -5.45
N ASP A 70 -10.56 -8.85 -5.53
CA ASP A 70 -9.64 -9.29 -4.48
C ASP A 70 -8.55 -8.26 -4.21
N LEU A 71 -7.99 -7.66 -5.27
CA LEU A 71 -6.98 -6.62 -5.16
C LEU A 71 -7.54 -5.35 -4.50
N VAL A 72 -8.70 -4.86 -4.95
CA VAL A 72 -9.38 -3.69 -4.35
C VAL A 72 -9.71 -3.95 -2.89
N SER A 73 -10.17 -5.16 -2.55
CA SER A 73 -10.43 -5.57 -1.17
C SER A 73 -9.17 -5.59 -0.32
N ALA A 74 -8.04 -6.07 -0.85
CA ALA A 74 -6.75 -6.05 -0.16
C ALA A 74 -6.22 -4.62 0.07
N MET A 75 -6.44 -3.72 -0.89
CA MET A 75 -6.12 -2.29 -0.75
C MET A 75 -6.92 -1.65 0.38
N GLN A 76 -8.23 -1.92 0.45
CA GLN A 76 -9.09 -1.42 1.52
C GLN A 76 -8.67 -1.98 2.89
N ALA A 77 -8.48 -3.30 3.00
CA ALA A 77 -8.07 -3.94 4.26
C ALA A 77 -6.75 -3.38 4.80
N THR A 78 -5.76 -3.13 3.92
CA THR A 78 -4.47 -2.54 4.33
C THR A 78 -4.63 -1.12 4.88
N LEU A 79 -5.54 -0.31 4.32
CA LEU A 79 -5.85 1.02 4.85
C LEU A 79 -6.54 0.95 6.22
N GLU A 80 -7.47 0.01 6.40
CA GLU A 80 -8.16 -0.21 7.67
C GLU A 80 -7.19 -0.68 8.76
N GLU A 81 -6.29 -1.62 8.45
CA GLU A 81 -5.23 -2.08 9.35
C GLU A 81 -4.30 -0.93 9.76
N LEU A 82 -3.86 -0.11 8.80
CA LEU A 82 -3.05 1.07 9.07
C LEU A 82 -3.78 2.06 9.99
N PHE A 83 -5.07 2.33 9.72
CA PHE A 83 -5.86 3.23 10.54
C PHE A 83 -6.01 2.70 11.97
N LEU A 84 -6.21 1.40 12.14
CA LEU A 84 -6.25 0.74 13.45
C LEU A 84 -4.90 0.86 14.17
N ASP A 85 -3.79 0.58 13.49
CA ASP A 85 -2.45 0.66 14.08
C ASP A 85 -2.07 2.08 14.52
N VAL A 86 -2.45 3.10 13.73
CA VAL A 86 -2.23 4.51 14.07
C VAL A 86 -3.15 4.95 15.22
N SER A 87 -4.44 4.60 15.19
CA SER A 87 -5.41 4.98 16.22
C SER A 87 -5.23 4.24 17.57
N GLN A 88 -4.63 3.04 17.55
CA GLN A 88 -4.24 2.33 18.76
C GLN A 88 -2.92 2.84 19.37
N GLY A 89 -2.07 3.50 18.57
CA GLY A 89 -0.84 4.14 19.02
C GLY A 89 -1.09 5.17 20.13
N ASP A 90 -2.21 5.89 20.08
CA ASP A 90 -2.61 6.88 21.10
C ASP A 90 -3.08 6.25 22.43
N LYS A 91 -3.51 4.99 22.41
CA LYS A 91 -4.01 4.27 23.60
C LYS A 91 -2.94 3.42 24.28
N ALA A 92 -1.93 2.98 23.52
CA ALA A 92 -0.84 2.16 24.02
C ALA A 92 0.32 3.03 24.50
N GLN A 93 0.29 3.41 25.77
CA GLN A 93 1.28 4.23 26.50
C GLN A 93 2.73 3.64 26.57
N LYS A 94 3.10 2.71 25.68
CA LYS A 94 4.36 1.93 25.73
C LYS A 94 5.12 1.75 24.42
N GLN A 95 4.61 2.17 23.26
CA GLN A 95 5.38 2.05 22.02
C GLN A 95 6.36 3.21 21.89
N THR A 96 7.60 2.90 21.52
CA THR A 96 8.58 3.96 21.23
C THR A 96 8.24 4.62 19.89
N THR A 97 8.58 5.90 19.73
CA THR A 97 8.42 6.62 18.46
C THR A 97 9.07 5.85 17.29
N LYS A 98 10.24 5.23 17.52
CA LYS A 98 10.92 4.40 16.51
C LYS A 98 10.10 3.19 16.09
N GLU A 99 9.39 2.53 17.01
CA GLU A 99 8.50 1.40 16.70
C GLU A 99 7.29 1.81 15.86
N GLN A 100 6.70 2.98 16.16
CA GLN A 100 5.58 3.52 15.39
C GLN A 100 5.97 3.78 13.93
N TYR A 101 7.11 4.42 13.71
CA TYR A 101 7.61 4.66 12.36
C TYR A 101 8.06 3.38 11.65
N ARG A 102 8.58 2.38 12.38
CA ARG A 102 8.89 1.07 11.78
C ARG A 102 7.64 0.37 11.27
N LYS A 103 6.54 0.45 12.02
CA LYS A 103 5.23 -0.05 11.56
C LYS A 103 4.73 0.72 10.35
N LEU A 104 4.85 2.05 10.37
CA LEU A 104 4.47 2.90 9.25
C LEU A 104 5.25 2.51 7.98
N ALA A 105 6.57 2.37 8.07
CA ALA A 105 7.41 1.93 6.95
C ALA A 105 7.02 0.54 6.43
N HIS A 106 6.68 -0.40 7.33
CA HIS A 106 6.21 -1.73 6.94
C HIS A 106 4.88 -1.65 6.17
N HIS A 107 3.93 -0.83 6.64
CA HIS A 107 2.68 -0.57 5.92
C HIS A 107 2.92 0.09 4.57
N THR A 108 3.80 1.09 4.50
CA THR A 108 4.20 1.75 3.25
C THR A 108 4.73 0.74 2.22
N LEU A 109 5.55 -0.22 2.65
CA LEU A 109 6.04 -1.28 1.76
C LEU A 109 4.90 -2.14 1.21
N ARG A 110 3.95 -2.54 2.07
CA ARG A 110 2.76 -3.32 1.68
C ARG A 110 1.89 -2.54 0.69
N ILE A 111 1.65 -1.26 0.96
CA ILE A 111 0.89 -0.35 0.09
C ILE A 111 1.58 -0.23 -1.28
N ASN A 112 2.89 -0.08 -1.33
CA ASN A 112 3.65 -0.03 -2.58
C ASN A 112 3.56 -1.33 -3.39
N GLN A 113 3.56 -2.48 -2.73
CA GLN A 113 3.33 -3.77 -3.42
C GLN A 113 1.95 -3.82 -4.08
N LEU A 114 0.92 -3.34 -3.37
CA LEU A 114 -0.45 -3.28 -3.89
C LEU A 114 -0.57 -2.28 -5.04
N ASN A 115 0.09 -1.11 -4.93
CA ASN A 115 0.17 -0.13 -6.01
C ASN A 115 0.79 -0.72 -7.28
N ASN A 116 1.91 -1.42 -7.15
CA ASN A 116 2.56 -2.06 -8.30
C ASN A 116 1.67 -3.12 -8.96
N GLN A 117 0.94 -3.91 -8.15
CA GLN A 117 -0.04 -4.86 -8.67
C GLN A 117 -1.18 -4.15 -9.39
N ALA A 118 -1.72 -3.08 -8.81
CA ALA A 118 -2.82 -2.32 -9.39
C ALA A 118 -2.43 -1.66 -10.71
N GLN A 119 -1.27 -0.99 -10.77
CA GLN A 119 -0.75 -0.40 -12.00
C GLN A 119 -0.53 -1.44 -13.09
N SER A 120 0.00 -2.61 -12.74
CA SER A 120 0.15 -3.71 -13.71
C SER A 120 -1.19 -4.16 -14.28
N ARG A 121 -2.24 -4.23 -13.44
CA ARG A 121 -3.60 -4.60 -13.87
C ARG A 121 -4.25 -3.49 -14.71
N LEU A 122 -4.15 -2.24 -14.29
CA LEU A 122 -4.63 -1.07 -15.04
C LEU A 122 -3.98 -0.98 -16.43
N HIS A 123 -2.67 -1.27 -16.51
CA HIS A 123 -1.98 -1.34 -17.79
C HIS A 123 -2.58 -2.41 -18.71
N LEU A 124 -2.78 -3.63 -18.21
CA LEU A 124 -3.41 -4.71 -18.99
C LEU A 124 -4.85 -4.37 -19.43
N LEU A 125 -5.60 -3.67 -18.58
CA LEU A 125 -6.94 -3.19 -18.93
C LEU A 125 -6.89 -2.16 -20.07
N SER A 126 -5.96 -1.20 -20.01
CA SER A 126 -5.77 -0.17 -21.05
C SER A 126 -5.38 -0.74 -22.42
N LEU A 127 -4.61 -1.83 -22.43
CA LEU A 127 -4.23 -2.54 -23.66
C LEU A 127 -5.41 -3.32 -24.26
N SER A 128 -6.39 -3.69 -23.45
CA SER A 128 -7.56 -4.46 -23.89
C SER A 128 -8.70 -3.59 -24.42
N SER A 129 -8.62 -2.27 -24.22
CA SER A 129 -9.57 -1.27 -24.74
C SER A 129 -9.14 -0.61 -26.06
N SER A 130 -8.04 -1.06 -26.66
CA SER A 130 -7.53 -0.63 -27.98
C SER A 130 -7.88 -1.65 -29.07
#